data_AF-A0A2A5S420-F1
#
_entry.id   AF-A0A2A5S420-F1
#
_cell.length_a   1.000
_cell.length_b   1.000
_cell.length_c   1.000
_cell.angle_alpha   90.00
_cell.angle_beta   90.00
_cell.angle_gamma   90.00
#
_symmetry.space_group_name_H-M   'P 1'
#
loop_
_entity.id
_entity.type
_entity.pdbx_description
1 polymer ?
#
loop_
_entity_poly.entity_id
_entity_poly.type
_entity_poly.pdbx_seq_one_letter_code
_entity_poly.pdbx_strand_id
1 'polypeptide(L)'
;MIELNTIQTEAISVREEIREWMSYKAQSQDIADLNPYVLATTGHQPDPITLTDQEEKLRASHLILDKSGIQKDTLGKAKYGEQVPADKLVDDDGNIITSSPTRQQTRQVVYLSSGFALPKLNLSAEKKRYVGMYVGEGALRFKVDYAVLVEAAPKAIKKGATATVADNQDSGILVTLRIYNSKTGKELTNTQFHWGADD
;
A
#
# COMPACT_ATOMS: atom_id res chain seq x y z
N MET A 1 -2.63 1.53 -32.59
CA MET A 1 -1.87 0.35 -32.13
C MET A 1 -0.61 0.76 -31.35
N ILE A 2 0.19 1.71 -31.87
CA ILE A 2 1.39 2.24 -31.18
C ILE A 2 1.06 2.87 -29.81
N GLU A 3 0.01 3.70 -29.74
CA GLU A 3 -0.37 4.40 -28.51
C GLU A 3 -0.79 3.47 -27.35
N LEU A 4 -1.52 2.39 -27.66
CA LEU A 4 -1.90 1.40 -26.65
C LEU A 4 -0.66 0.66 -26.11
N ASN A 5 0.31 0.36 -26.99
CA ASN A 5 1.57 -0.26 -26.59
C ASN A 5 2.39 0.68 -25.71
N THR A 6 2.41 1.99 -26.01
CA THR A 6 3.07 2.98 -25.15
C THR A 6 2.43 3.03 -23.76
N ILE A 7 1.10 3.14 -23.67
CA ILE A 7 0.38 3.18 -22.38
C ILE A 7 0.65 1.91 -21.57
N GLN A 8 0.75 0.75 -22.23
CA GLN A 8 1.04 -0.53 -21.60
C GLN A 8 2.47 -0.57 -21.03
N THR A 9 3.46 -0.10 -21.80
CA THR A 9 4.86 -0.01 -21.36
C THR A 9 5.00 0.94 -20.17
N GLU A 10 4.39 2.13 -20.25
CA GLU A 10 4.35 3.10 -19.15
C GLU A 10 3.71 2.50 -17.89
N ALA A 11 2.61 1.74 -18.03
CA ALA A 11 1.97 1.06 -16.91
C ALA A 11 2.88 0.00 -16.25
N ILE A 12 3.69 -0.70 -17.05
CA ILE A 12 4.71 -1.64 -16.55
C ILE A 12 5.79 -0.89 -15.79
N SER A 13 6.27 0.25 -16.31
CA SER A 13 7.25 1.09 -15.61
C SER A 13 6.72 1.58 -14.26
N VAL A 14 5.49 2.08 -14.20
CA VAL A 14 4.82 2.47 -12.94
C VAL A 14 4.76 1.30 -11.96
N ARG A 15 4.36 0.12 -12.44
CA ARG A 15 4.27 -1.10 -11.61
C ARG A 15 5.62 -1.47 -11.01
N GLU A 16 6.68 -1.50 -11.82
CA GLU A 16 8.01 -1.87 -11.32
C GLU A 16 8.60 -0.80 -10.39
N GLU A 17 8.39 0.49 -10.66
CA GLU A 17 8.85 1.55 -9.75
C GLU A 17 8.19 1.44 -8.37
N ILE A 18 6.87 1.26 -8.32
CA ILE A 18 6.15 1.10 -7.05
C ILE A 18 6.61 -0.17 -6.34
N ARG A 19 6.75 -1.28 -7.06
CA ARG A 19 7.24 -2.55 -6.48
C ARG A 19 8.64 -2.40 -5.91
N GLU A 20 9.58 -1.85 -6.68
CA GLU A 20 10.96 -1.60 -6.24
C GLU A 20 10.96 -0.65 -5.03
N TRP A 21 10.13 0.40 -5.06
CA TRP A 21 10.02 1.31 -3.95
C TRP A 21 9.50 0.63 -2.68
N MET A 22 8.48 -0.24 -2.79
CA MET A 22 7.95 -1.02 -1.68
C MET A 22 8.95 -2.04 -1.13
N SER A 23 9.84 -2.58 -1.98
CA SER A 23 10.82 -3.60 -1.60
C SER A 23 12.13 -3.03 -1.08
N TYR A 24 12.60 -1.89 -1.60
CA TYR A 24 13.98 -1.43 -1.38
C TYR A 24 14.12 0.03 -0.89
N LYS A 25 13.15 0.93 -1.15
CA LYS A 25 13.34 2.39 -0.95
C LYS A 25 12.48 3.00 0.15
N ALA A 26 11.25 2.54 0.32
CA ALA A 26 10.57 2.75 1.59
C ALA A 26 11.34 1.91 2.61
N GLN A 27 11.83 2.53 3.70
CA GLN A 27 12.21 1.71 4.85
C GLN A 27 10.96 0.88 5.16
N SER A 28 11.01 -0.46 5.16
CA SER A 28 9.82 -1.32 5.31
C SER A 28 8.94 -0.88 6.50
N GLN A 29 9.56 -0.25 7.50
CA GLN A 29 8.92 0.42 8.62
C GLN A 29 7.89 1.50 8.23
N ASP A 30 8.07 2.29 7.18
CA ASP A 30 7.11 3.34 6.77
C ASP A 30 5.81 2.77 6.29
N ILE A 31 5.90 1.77 5.42
CA ILE A 31 4.72 1.08 4.93
C ILE A 31 4.10 0.28 6.09
N ALA A 32 4.90 -0.25 7.02
CA ALA A 32 4.41 -0.91 8.22
C ALA A 32 3.65 0.05 9.16
N ASP A 33 4.21 1.23 9.44
CA ASP A 33 3.62 2.29 10.26
C ASP A 33 2.31 2.81 9.68
N LEU A 34 2.21 2.84 8.34
CA LEU A 34 0.99 3.17 7.62
C LEU A 34 -0.02 2.01 7.58
N ASN A 35 0.37 0.77 7.87
CA ASN A 35 -0.48 -0.42 7.76
C ASN A 35 -0.46 -1.37 8.98
N PRO A 36 -0.50 -0.85 10.23
CA PRO A 36 -0.42 -1.69 11.43
C PRO A 36 -1.60 -2.64 11.55
N TYR A 37 -2.78 -2.22 11.09
CA TYR A 37 -3.98 -3.06 11.08
C TYR A 37 -3.86 -4.29 10.18
N VAL A 38 -3.21 -4.13 9.02
CA VAL A 38 -2.94 -5.26 8.12
C VAL A 38 -1.99 -6.23 8.82
N LEU A 39 -0.89 -5.73 9.38
CA LEU A 39 0.14 -6.52 10.06
C LEU A 39 -0.39 -7.29 11.29
N ALA A 40 -1.27 -6.66 12.08
CA ALA A 40 -1.89 -7.30 13.24
C ALA A 40 -2.81 -8.47 12.88
N THR A 41 -3.30 -8.52 11.63
CA THR A 41 -4.19 -9.58 11.13
C THR A 41 -3.47 -10.65 10.34
N THR A 42 -2.24 -10.38 9.88
CA THR A 42 -1.45 -11.28 9.01
C THR A 42 -0.42 -12.14 9.75
N GLY A 43 -0.30 -12.04 11.07
CA GLY A 43 0.43 -13.02 11.87
C GLY A 43 1.81 -12.60 12.40
N HIS A 44 2.13 -11.30 12.44
CA HIS A 44 3.30 -10.80 13.17
C HIS A 44 3.10 -10.73 14.69
N GLN A 45 1.94 -11.16 15.19
CA GLN A 45 1.61 -11.16 16.61
C GLN A 45 1.22 -12.56 17.10
N PRO A 46 1.53 -12.91 18.36
CA PRO A 46 1.18 -14.21 18.96
C PRO A 46 -0.31 -14.55 18.84
N ASP A 47 -1.17 -13.53 18.87
CA ASP A 47 -2.62 -13.65 18.75
C ASP A 47 -3.16 -12.68 17.68
N PRO A 48 -3.33 -13.15 16.43
CA PRO A 48 -3.88 -12.34 15.34
C PRO A 48 -5.32 -11.90 15.63
N ILE A 49 -5.65 -10.68 15.25
CA ILE A 49 -6.99 -10.13 15.45
C ILE A 49 -7.98 -10.81 14.51
N THR A 50 -9.07 -11.36 15.06
CA THR A 50 -10.18 -11.88 14.26
C THR A 50 -11.10 -10.75 13.86
N LEU A 51 -11.20 -10.48 12.56
CA LEU A 51 -12.05 -9.43 12.02
C LEU A 51 -13.50 -9.89 11.89
N THR A 52 -14.41 -9.17 12.52
CA THR A 52 -15.86 -9.46 12.45
C THR A 52 -16.59 -8.49 11.54
N ASP A 53 -16.18 -7.22 11.57
CA ASP A 53 -16.77 -6.14 10.77
C ASP A 53 -16.29 -6.16 9.31
N GLN A 54 -17.15 -5.73 8.38
CA GLN A 54 -16.84 -5.71 6.94
C GLN A 54 -15.84 -4.61 6.57
N GLU A 55 -15.92 -3.46 7.21
CA GLU A 55 -15.02 -2.33 6.98
C GLU A 55 -13.59 -2.67 7.43
N GLU A 56 -13.47 -3.35 8.57
CA GLU A 56 -12.20 -3.86 9.08
C GLU A 56 -11.57 -4.88 8.13
N LYS A 57 -12.35 -5.83 7.60
CA LYS A 57 -11.90 -6.80 6.58
C LYS A 57 -11.43 -6.10 5.31
N LEU A 58 -12.13 -5.04 4.92
CA LEU A 58 -11.73 -4.24 3.77
C LEU A 58 -10.41 -3.51 4.05
N ARG A 59 -10.22 -2.91 5.22
CA ARG A 59 -8.94 -2.26 5.58
C ARG A 59 -7.77 -3.23 5.61
N ALA A 60 -7.96 -4.41 6.20
CA ALA A 60 -6.93 -5.44 6.33
C ALA A 60 -6.53 -6.08 4.99
N SER A 61 -7.32 -5.92 3.93
CA SER A 61 -7.04 -6.44 2.59
C SER A 61 -6.37 -5.41 1.66
N HIS A 62 -5.97 -4.24 2.17
CA HIS A 62 -5.35 -3.19 1.35
C HIS A 62 -4.16 -2.54 2.07
N LEU A 63 -3.08 -2.28 1.33
CA LEU A 63 -1.96 -1.47 1.80
C LEU A 63 -2.11 -0.04 1.28
N ILE A 64 -1.96 0.95 2.16
CA ILE A 64 -1.78 2.34 1.77
C ILE A 64 -0.29 2.68 1.72
N LEU A 65 0.13 3.43 0.71
CA LEU A 65 1.55 3.75 0.46
C LEU A 65 1.93 5.20 0.85
N ASP A 66 0.96 6.00 1.29
CA ASP A 66 1.17 7.40 1.64
C ASP A 66 0.18 7.84 2.72
N LYS A 67 0.58 8.80 3.56
CA LYS A 67 -0.24 9.32 4.66
C LYS A 67 -1.58 9.93 4.23
N SER A 68 -1.74 10.34 2.96
CA SER A 68 -3.04 10.77 2.43
C SER A 68 -4.09 9.66 2.37
N GLY A 69 -3.67 8.38 2.41
CA GLY A 69 -4.58 7.24 2.49
C GLY A 69 -5.13 6.97 3.89
N ILE A 70 -4.63 7.66 4.93
CA ILE A 70 -5.07 7.45 6.31
C ILE A 70 -6.52 7.95 6.46
N GLN A 71 -7.41 7.03 6.80
CA GLN A 71 -8.79 7.36 7.13
C GLN A 71 -8.87 7.88 8.57
N LYS A 72 -9.58 9.00 8.74
CA LYS A 72 -9.72 9.66 10.04
C LYS A 72 -11.09 9.39 10.65
N ASP A 73 -11.12 9.23 11.97
CA ASP A 73 -12.34 9.18 12.75
C ASP A 73 -13.00 10.57 12.90
N THR A 74 -14.10 10.64 13.65
CA THR A 74 -14.83 11.88 13.94
C THR A 74 -14.02 12.90 14.75
N LEU A 75 -12.93 12.47 15.39
CA LEU A 75 -12.00 13.29 16.17
C LEU A 75 -10.76 13.69 15.36
N GLY A 76 -10.67 13.30 14.09
CA GLY A 76 -9.54 13.59 13.21
C GLY A 76 -8.32 12.68 13.44
N LYS A 77 -8.45 11.62 14.25
CA LYS A 77 -7.38 10.64 14.54
C LYS A 77 -7.41 9.50 13.53
N ALA A 78 -6.27 8.84 13.33
CA ALA A 78 -6.18 7.67 12.46
C ALA A 78 -7.13 6.56 12.96
N LYS A 79 -8.03 6.11 12.09
CA LYS A 79 -9.10 5.18 12.45
C LYS A 79 -8.58 3.77 12.76
N TYR A 80 -7.51 3.35 12.11
CA TYR A 80 -6.96 1.99 12.24
C TYR A 80 -5.55 1.97 12.84
N GLY A 81 -5.24 3.00 13.64
CA GLY A 81 -3.96 3.11 14.35
C GLY A 81 -2.77 3.44 13.46
N GLU A 82 -2.99 3.87 12.22
CA GLU A 82 -1.91 4.29 11.32
C GLU A 82 -1.07 5.41 11.95
N GLN A 83 0.24 5.27 11.85
CA GLN A 83 1.21 6.26 12.30
C GLN A 83 1.78 6.96 11.06
N VAL A 84 1.75 8.30 11.09
CA VAL A 84 2.42 9.08 10.04
C VAL A 84 3.92 8.95 10.29
N PRO A 85 4.70 8.39 9.35
CA PRO A 85 6.12 8.28 9.56
C PRO A 85 6.73 9.66 9.80
N ALA A 86 7.69 9.75 10.72
CA ALA A 86 8.30 11.04 11.05
C ALA A 86 8.92 11.67 9.79
N ASP A 87 8.59 12.94 9.52
CA ASP A 87 9.17 13.72 8.41
C ASP A 87 10.68 13.95 8.60
N LYS A 88 11.22 13.63 9.79
CA LYS A 88 12.61 13.76 10.18
C LYS A 88 13.18 12.40 10.59
N LEU A 89 14.39 12.12 10.12
CA LEU A 89 15.15 10.95 10.57
C LEU A 89 15.59 11.17 12.02
N VAL A 90 15.54 10.11 12.81
CA VAL A 90 16.09 10.06 14.17
C VAL A 90 17.27 9.09 14.21
N ASP A 91 18.27 9.38 15.04
CA ASP A 91 19.36 8.44 15.34
C ASP A 91 18.90 7.32 16.29
N ASP A 92 19.78 6.37 16.59
CA ASP A 92 19.50 5.23 17.47
C ASP A 92 19.14 5.65 18.90
N ASP A 93 19.49 6.89 19.29
CA ASP A 93 19.17 7.50 20.58
C ASP A 93 17.86 8.31 20.53
N GLY A 94 17.16 8.33 19.39
CA GLY A 94 15.89 9.02 19.20
C GLY A 94 16.01 10.53 18.94
N ASN A 95 17.22 11.05 18.71
CA ASN A 95 17.43 12.46 18.42
C ASN A 95 17.24 12.74 16.93
N ILE A 96 16.63 13.88 16.61
CA ILE A 96 16.45 14.34 15.23
C ILE A 96 17.81 14.56 14.57
N ILE A 97 18.08 13.85 13.47
CA ILE A 97 19.26 14.05 12.64
C ILE A 97 19.07 15.34 11.84
N THR A 98 19.63 16.44 12.35
CA THR A 98 19.50 17.78 11.75
C THR A 98 20.39 18.00 10.53
N SER A 99 21.35 17.10 10.26
CA SER A 99 22.38 17.23 9.22
C SER A 99 22.06 16.53 7.89
N SER A 100 20.96 15.77 7.82
CA SER A 100 20.45 15.16 6.57
C SER A 100 19.18 15.88 6.10
N PRO A 101 18.89 15.92 4.79
CA PRO A 101 17.65 16.51 4.31
C PRO A 101 16.47 15.78 4.98
N THR A 102 15.39 16.52 5.25
CA THR A 102 14.06 15.96 5.53
C THR A 102 13.91 14.69 4.73
N ARG A 103 13.50 13.61 5.39
CA ARG A 103 13.41 12.28 4.79
C ARG A 103 12.75 12.43 3.42
N GLN A 104 13.49 12.16 2.34
CA GLN A 104 12.91 12.19 1.00
C GLN A 104 12.01 10.98 0.88
N GLN A 105 10.83 11.03 1.50
CA GLN A 105 9.74 10.14 1.12
C GLN A 105 9.45 10.47 -0.33
N THR A 106 10.04 9.70 -1.23
CA THR A 106 9.68 9.71 -2.65
C THR A 106 8.23 9.29 -2.69
N ARG A 107 7.34 10.29 -2.74
CA ARG A 107 5.91 10.06 -2.74
C ARG A 107 5.56 9.41 -4.07
N GLN A 108 5.26 8.12 -4.03
CA GLN A 108 4.92 7.37 -5.23
C GLN A 108 3.42 7.44 -5.54
N VAL A 109 2.60 7.57 -4.50
CA VAL A 109 1.14 7.48 -4.60
C VAL A 109 0.45 8.54 -3.72
N VAL A 110 -0.67 9.08 -4.18
CA VAL A 110 -1.57 9.96 -3.41
C VAL A 110 -3.00 9.44 -3.43
N TYR A 111 -3.70 9.52 -2.30
CA TYR A 111 -5.08 9.10 -2.16
C TYR A 111 -6.01 10.32 -2.00
N LEU A 112 -7.25 10.18 -2.48
CA LEU A 112 -8.33 11.14 -2.21
C LEU A 112 -9.32 10.54 -1.22
N SER A 113 -9.83 11.35 -0.30
CA SER A 113 -10.83 10.92 0.68
C SER A 113 -12.12 10.40 0.05
N SER A 114 -12.50 10.93 -1.12
CA SER A 114 -13.64 10.47 -1.93
C SER A 114 -13.31 9.30 -2.87
N GLY A 115 -12.04 8.92 -2.97
CA GLY A 115 -11.51 8.06 -4.04
C GLY A 115 -11.53 8.75 -5.42
N PHE A 116 -11.00 8.03 -6.41
CA PHE A 116 -10.96 8.50 -7.80
C PHE A 116 -12.15 7.96 -8.61
N ALA A 117 -12.64 8.78 -9.55
CA ALA A 117 -13.68 8.37 -10.48
C ALA A 117 -13.06 7.42 -11.52
N LEU A 118 -13.14 6.11 -11.27
CA LEU A 118 -12.64 5.05 -12.14
C LEU A 118 -13.83 4.35 -12.82
N PRO A 119 -14.30 4.81 -14.00
CA PRO A 119 -15.64 4.47 -14.49
C PRO A 119 -15.86 2.99 -14.83
N LYS A 120 -14.82 2.30 -15.32
CA LYS A 120 -14.89 0.85 -15.60
C LYS A 120 -14.51 -0.02 -14.41
N LEU A 121 -13.98 0.58 -13.34
CA LEU A 121 -13.63 -0.14 -12.14
C LEU A 121 -14.85 -0.12 -11.21
N ASN A 122 -15.67 -1.16 -11.30
CA ASN A 122 -16.90 -1.29 -10.52
C ASN A 122 -16.59 -1.66 -9.06
N LEU A 123 -16.01 -0.71 -8.32
CA LEU A 123 -15.70 -0.84 -6.89
C LEU A 123 -16.82 -0.23 -6.05
N SER A 124 -17.03 -0.80 -4.86
CA SER A 124 -17.79 -0.14 -3.81
C SER A 124 -17.18 1.23 -3.47
N ALA A 125 -17.99 2.15 -2.97
CA ALA A 125 -17.54 3.47 -2.57
C ALA A 125 -16.40 3.41 -1.54
N GLU A 126 -16.43 2.43 -0.65
CA GLU A 126 -15.42 2.20 0.37
C GLU A 126 -14.09 1.75 -0.26
N LYS A 127 -14.14 0.81 -1.22
CA LYS A 127 -12.93 0.30 -1.88
C LYS A 127 -12.24 1.35 -2.74
N LYS A 128 -12.97 2.34 -3.26
CA LYS A 128 -12.39 3.46 -4.02
C LYS A 128 -11.40 4.31 -3.20
N ARG A 129 -11.50 4.31 -1.87
CA ARG A 129 -10.58 5.06 -0.98
C ARG A 129 -9.17 4.45 -0.95
N TYR A 130 -9.05 3.16 -1.28
CA TYR A 130 -7.76 2.46 -1.35
C TYR A 130 -7.13 2.52 -2.75
N VAL A 131 -7.78 3.19 -3.70
CA VAL A 131 -7.15 3.48 -4.99
C VAL A 131 -6.41 4.81 -4.88
N GLY A 132 -5.11 4.76 -5.07
CA GLY A 132 -4.26 5.94 -5.14
C GLY A 132 -3.97 6.33 -6.59
N MET A 133 -3.47 7.55 -6.80
CA MET A 133 -2.90 7.99 -8.06
C MET A 133 -1.39 7.99 -7.97
N TYR A 134 -0.75 7.46 -9.01
CA TYR A 134 0.69 7.50 -9.14
C TYR A 134 1.17 8.94 -9.37
N VAL A 135 2.19 9.35 -8.61
CA VAL A 135 2.81 10.68 -8.64
C VAL A 135 4.35 10.60 -8.64
N GLY A 136 4.89 9.42 -8.98
CA GLY A 136 6.33 9.15 -9.00
C GLY A 136 7.09 9.81 -10.16
N GLU A 137 8.33 9.36 -10.35
CA GLU A 137 9.28 9.96 -11.29
C GLU A 137 8.95 9.61 -12.74
N GLY A 138 7.97 10.31 -13.30
CA GLY A 138 7.49 10.05 -14.67
C GLY A 138 6.05 10.45 -14.91
N ALA A 139 5.28 10.66 -13.84
CA ALA A 139 3.84 10.95 -13.91
C ALA A 139 3.50 12.07 -14.91
N LEU A 140 4.27 13.16 -14.91
CA LEU A 140 4.03 14.31 -15.80
C LEU A 140 4.38 14.06 -17.28
N ARG A 141 5.15 13.01 -17.58
CA ARG A 141 5.62 12.70 -18.94
C ARG A 141 4.81 11.60 -19.62
N PHE A 142 4.06 10.82 -18.84
CA PHE A 142 3.26 9.72 -19.36
C PHE A 142 2.04 10.20 -20.15
N LYS A 143 1.52 9.32 -21.02
CA LYS A 143 0.38 9.65 -21.88
C LYS A 143 -0.93 9.78 -21.12
N VAL A 144 -1.03 9.12 -19.98
CA VAL A 144 -2.22 9.08 -19.14
C VAL A 144 -1.80 9.06 -17.68
N ASP A 145 -2.66 9.52 -16.79
CA ASP A 145 -2.45 9.32 -15.37
C ASP A 145 -2.80 7.87 -14.98
N TYR A 146 -2.09 7.33 -13.99
CA TYR A 146 -2.26 5.95 -13.54
C TYR A 146 -2.85 5.89 -12.14
N ALA A 147 -3.82 5.00 -11.98
CA ALA A 147 -4.38 4.65 -10.68
C ALA A 147 -3.77 3.34 -10.18
N VAL A 148 -3.55 3.24 -8.88
CA VAL A 148 -2.81 2.19 -8.19
C VAL A 148 -3.70 1.59 -7.11
N LEU A 149 -3.84 0.27 -7.11
CA LEU A 149 -4.48 -0.48 -6.03
C LEU A 149 -3.51 -1.54 -5.52
N VAL A 150 -3.31 -1.58 -4.20
CA VAL A 150 -2.42 -2.54 -3.54
C VAL A 150 -3.25 -3.39 -2.60
N GLU A 151 -3.51 -4.63 -3.00
CA GLU A 151 -4.30 -5.58 -2.24
C GLU A 151 -3.38 -6.50 -1.45
N ALA A 152 -3.62 -6.60 -0.14
CA ALA A 152 -2.96 -7.59 0.72
C ALA A 152 -3.86 -8.83 0.82
N ALA A 153 -3.27 -10.01 0.62
CA ALA A 153 -3.92 -11.28 0.85
C ALA A 153 -3.43 -11.84 2.21
N PRO A 154 -4.14 -11.56 3.32
CA PRO A 154 -3.77 -12.13 4.60
C PRO A 154 -3.85 -13.66 4.54
N LYS A 155 -2.78 -14.35 4.96
CA LYS A 155 -2.83 -15.80 5.15
C LYS A 155 -3.87 -16.09 6.24
N ALA A 156 -4.89 -16.88 5.92
CA ALA A 156 -5.91 -17.26 6.90
C ALA A 156 -5.23 -18.05 8.02
N ILE A 157 -5.21 -17.51 9.23
CA ILE A 157 -4.65 -18.20 10.39
C ILE A 157 -5.68 -19.23 10.83
N LYS A 158 -5.47 -20.48 10.41
CA LYS A 158 -6.30 -21.60 10.85
C LYS A 158 -6.08 -21.75 12.35
N LYS A 159 -7.09 -21.38 13.14
CA LYS A 159 -7.14 -21.67 14.58
C LYS A 159 -7.19 -23.19 14.75
N GLY A 160 -6.02 -23.80 14.96
CA GLY A 160 -5.84 -25.23 15.14
C GLY A 160 -4.42 -25.52 15.60
N ALA A 161 -4.25 -26.50 16.48
CA ALA A 161 -3.05 -26.78 17.28
C ALA A 161 -1.76 -27.10 16.49
N THR A 162 -1.74 -26.90 15.17
CA THR A 162 -0.62 -27.21 14.27
C THR A 162 -0.27 -26.09 13.30
N ALA A 163 -0.93 -24.93 13.35
CA ALA A 163 -0.45 -23.75 12.61
C ALA A 163 0.74 -23.16 13.36
N THR A 164 1.94 -23.60 13.01
CA THR A 164 3.19 -23.04 13.55
C THR A 164 3.31 -21.58 13.10
N VAL A 165 3.40 -20.68 14.09
CA VAL A 165 3.62 -19.23 13.90
C VAL A 165 4.77 -18.94 12.91
N ALA A 166 5.74 -19.86 12.79
CA ALA A 166 6.85 -19.84 11.84
C ALA A 166 6.44 -19.72 10.34
N ASP A 167 5.37 -20.38 9.88
CA ASP A 167 4.99 -20.36 8.45
C ASP A 167 4.52 -18.98 7.96
N ASN A 168 4.19 -18.09 8.89
CA ASN A 168 3.84 -16.69 8.61
C ASN A 168 5.02 -15.73 8.82
N GLN A 169 6.03 -16.12 9.60
CA GLN A 169 7.23 -15.30 9.81
C GLN A 169 8.11 -15.26 8.55
N ASP A 170 8.26 -16.37 7.84
CA ASP A 170 9.29 -16.50 6.80
C ASP A 170 8.84 -16.08 5.39
N SER A 171 7.53 -15.99 5.10
CA SER A 171 7.05 -15.74 3.72
C SER A 171 6.64 -14.31 3.41
N GLY A 172 6.51 -13.42 4.39
CA GLY A 172 5.92 -12.09 4.21
C GLY A 172 4.43 -12.10 3.81
N ILE A 173 3.89 -10.91 3.52
CA ILE A 173 2.50 -10.73 3.08
C ILE A 173 2.42 -10.85 1.56
N LEU A 174 1.55 -11.71 1.03
CA LEU A 174 1.27 -11.75 -0.40
C LEU A 174 0.51 -10.49 -0.82
N VAL A 175 1.11 -9.70 -1.70
CA VAL A 175 0.55 -8.45 -2.21
C VAL A 175 0.25 -8.59 -3.70
N THR A 176 -0.90 -8.07 -4.13
CA THR A 176 -1.25 -7.86 -5.53
C THR A 176 -1.25 -6.37 -5.83
N LEU A 177 -0.31 -5.93 -6.67
CA LEU A 177 -0.22 -4.55 -7.16
C LEU A 177 -0.90 -4.46 -8.52
N ARG A 178 -1.91 -3.60 -8.65
CA ARG A 178 -2.68 -3.40 -9.88
C ARG A 178 -2.60 -1.96 -10.35
N ILE A 179 -2.35 -1.79 -11.64
CA ILE A 179 -2.26 -0.50 -12.31
C ILE A 179 -3.41 -0.35 -13.30
N TYR A 180 -4.11 0.78 -13.19
CA TYR A 180 -5.25 1.12 -14.01
C TYR A 180 -4.99 2.42 -14.77
N ASN A 181 -5.62 2.54 -15.94
CA ASN A 181 -5.80 3.83 -16.57
C ASN A 181 -6.78 4.66 -15.72
N SER A 182 -6.35 5.80 -15.19
CA SER A 182 -7.16 6.63 -14.25
C SER A 182 -8.46 7.14 -14.86
N LYS A 183 -8.45 7.48 -16.16
CA LYS A 183 -9.62 8.05 -16.85
C LYS A 183 -10.68 6.99 -17.14
N THR A 184 -10.26 5.79 -17.50
CA THR A 184 -11.18 4.74 -17.94
C THR A 184 -11.46 3.70 -16.86
N GLY A 185 -10.58 3.52 -15.87
CA GLY A 185 -10.65 2.42 -14.91
C GLY A 185 -10.27 1.05 -15.49
N LYS A 186 -9.76 0.99 -16.72
CA LYS A 186 -9.29 -0.27 -17.33
C LYS A 186 -8.01 -0.73 -16.64
N GLU A 187 -7.96 -1.98 -16.18
CA GLU A 187 -6.72 -2.60 -15.72
C GLU A 187 -5.73 -2.72 -16.89
N LEU A 188 -4.53 -2.20 -16.69
CA LEU A 188 -3.46 -2.23 -17.67
C LEU A 188 -2.47 -3.33 -17.34
N THR A 189 -2.05 -3.43 -16.08
CA THR A 189 -1.12 -4.47 -15.64
C THR A 189 -1.30 -4.79 -14.16
N ASN A 190 -0.84 -5.97 -13.76
CA ASN A 190 -0.75 -6.36 -12.36
C ASN A 190 0.53 -7.19 -12.12
N THR A 191 0.90 -7.34 -10.86
CA THR A 191 1.92 -8.29 -10.40
C THR A 191 1.62 -8.74 -8.98
N GLN A 192 2.15 -9.91 -8.61
CA GLN A 192 2.10 -10.43 -7.25
C GLN A 192 3.51 -10.62 -6.71
N PHE A 193 3.73 -10.24 -5.45
CA PHE A 193 5.00 -10.42 -4.75
C PHE A 193 4.76 -10.52 -3.25
N HIS A 194 5.72 -11.09 -2.53
CA HIS A 194 5.71 -11.06 -1.07
C HIS A 194 6.39 -9.79 -0.59
N TRP A 195 5.71 -9.03 0.28
CA TRP A 195 6.22 -7.83 0.91
C TRP A 195 6.54 -8.09 2.38
N GLY A 196 7.69 -7.61 2.85
CA GLY A 196 8.15 -7.80 4.24
C GLY A 196 8.64 -9.23 4.56
N ALA A 197 9.06 -10.00 3.55
CA ALA A 197 9.89 -11.17 3.78
C ALA A 197 11.35 -10.69 3.86
N ASP A 198 11.99 -10.94 5.00
CA ASP A 198 13.46 -10.88 5.09
C ASP A 198 14.00 -12.18 4.47
N ASP A 199 15.00 -12.06 3.58
CA ASP A 199 15.94 -13.15 3.28
C ASP A 199 16.98 -13.24 4.41
#